data_AF-A0A177G575-F1
#
_entry.id   AF-A0A177G575-F1
#
_cell.length_a   1.000
_cell.length_b   1.000
_cell.length_c   1.000
_cell.angle_alpha   90.00
_cell.angle_beta   90.00
_cell.angle_gamma   90.00
#
_symmetry.space_group_name_H-M   'P 1'
#
loop_
_entity.id
_entity.type
_entity.pdbx_description
1 polymer ?
#
loop_
_entity_poly.entity_id
_entity_poly.type
_entity_poly.pdbx_seq_one_letter_code
_entity_poly.pdbx_strand_id
1 'polypeptide(L)'
;MTLPGQGDEPTVEVPLSLEEVTSLITVLGRLRQTMMADHEIPPIEGATFTPVTRTRWAVQPEARTDGSLLAFQHPAYGPVGLVLAPQDADRLGKALQLHEQMRRDQKASRGKLN
;
A
#
# COMPACT_ATOMS: atom_id res chain seq x y z
N MET A 1 14.98 -11.45 -16.37
CA MET A 1 14.81 -11.68 -14.92
C MET A 1 14.29 -13.10 -14.75
N THR A 2 14.89 -13.92 -13.88
CA THR A 2 14.42 -15.28 -13.61
C THR A 2 13.31 -15.23 -12.56
N LEU A 3 12.10 -15.68 -12.92
CA LEU A 3 11.03 -15.84 -11.94
C LEU A 3 11.14 -17.26 -11.38
N PRO A 4 11.32 -17.44 -10.05
CA PRO A 4 11.28 -18.77 -9.47
C PRO A 4 9.88 -19.36 -9.70
N GLY A 5 9.81 -20.56 -10.25
CA GLY A 5 8.55 -21.30 -10.37
C GLY A 5 7.96 -21.58 -8.98
N GLN A 6 6.64 -21.54 -8.86
CA GLN A 6 5.99 -22.02 -7.64
C GLN A 6 5.88 -23.55 -7.72
N GLY A 7 6.71 -24.26 -6.97
CA GLY A 7 6.66 -25.73 -6.90
C GLY A 7 7.37 -26.40 -8.08
N ASP A 8 6.67 -27.29 -8.79
CA ASP A 8 7.22 -28.11 -9.89
C ASP A 8 7.13 -27.40 -11.26
N GLU A 9 6.78 -26.11 -11.27
CA GLU A 9 6.72 -25.31 -12.49
C GLU A 9 8.14 -24.99 -13.01
N PRO A 10 8.39 -25.15 -14.32
CA PRO A 10 9.68 -24.87 -14.90
C PRO A 10 10.05 -23.40 -14.68
N THR A 11 11.29 -23.15 -14.31
CA THR A 11 11.84 -21.80 -14.24
C THR A 11 11.77 -21.14 -15.61
N VAL A 12 10.89 -20.16 -15.77
CA VAL A 12 10.76 -19.41 -17.02
C VAL A 12 11.68 -18.20 -16.96
N GLU A 13 12.61 -18.12 -17.89
CA GLU A 13 13.33 -16.88 -18.14
C GLU A 13 12.41 -15.92 -18.89
N VAL A 14 12.06 -14.82 -18.23
CA VAL A 14 11.32 -13.72 -18.85
C VAL A 14 12.34 -12.59 -19.07
N PRO A 15 12.82 -12.39 -20.31
CA PRO A 15 13.87 -11.41 -20.61
C PRO A 15 13.26 -10.00 -20.72
N LEU A 16 12.68 -9.52 -19.61
CA LEU A 16 12.21 -8.14 -19.49
C LEU A 16 13.14 -7.34 -18.58
N SER A 17 13.42 -6.11 -19.00
CA SER A 17 14.02 -5.07 -18.19
C SER A 17 13.03 -4.52 -17.16
N LEU A 18 13.53 -3.81 -16.14
CA LEU A 18 12.68 -3.14 -15.16
C LEU A 18 11.74 -2.11 -15.81
N GLU A 19 12.20 -1.41 -16.86
CA GLU A 19 11.41 -0.42 -17.58
C GLU A 19 10.23 -1.06 -18.33
N GLU A 20 10.47 -2.19 -19.00
CA GLU A 20 9.43 -2.94 -19.70
C GLU A 20 8.41 -3.51 -18.72
N VAL A 21 8.85 -4.06 -17.58
CA VAL A 21 7.94 -4.54 -16.53
C VAL A 21 7.11 -3.39 -15.96
N THR A 22 7.71 -2.23 -15.73
CA THR A 22 7.02 -1.04 -15.23
C THR A 22 5.97 -0.52 -16.22
N SER A 23 6.31 -0.51 -17.51
CA SER A 23 5.37 -0.16 -18.56
C SER A 23 4.20 -1.14 -18.61
N LEU A 24 4.47 -2.44 -18.52
CA LEU A 24 3.42 -3.47 -18.50
C LEU A 24 2.48 -3.29 -17.31
N ILE A 25 3.01 -3.11 -16.10
CA ILE A 25 2.21 -2.85 -14.90
C ILE A 25 1.35 -1.60 -15.07
N THR A 26 1.89 -0.54 -15.68
CA THR A 26 1.14 0.70 -15.93
C THR A 26 -0.04 0.46 -16.87
N VAL A 27 0.16 -0.29 -17.96
CA VAL A 27 -0.90 -0.63 -18.91
C VAL A 27 -1.96 -1.50 -18.24
N LEU A 28 -1.55 -2.56 -17.54
CA LEU A 28 -2.46 -3.46 -16.84
C LEU A 28 -3.25 -2.75 -15.73
N GLY A 29 -2.60 -1.85 -15.01
CA GLY A 29 -3.24 -1.01 -14.00
C GLY A 29 -4.34 -0.13 -14.58
N ARG A 30 -4.07 0.54 -15.72
CA ARG A 30 -5.07 1.34 -16.44
C ARG A 30 -6.22 0.48 -16.95
N LEU A 31 -5.93 -0.67 -17.55
CA LEU A 31 -6.94 -1.60 -18.03
C LEU A 31 -7.85 -2.04 -16.88
N ARG A 32 -7.28 -2.46 -15.74
CA ARG A 32 -8.04 -2.84 -14.55
C ARG A 32 -8.89 -1.68 -14.04
N GLN A 33 -8.35 -0.48 -13.98
CA GLN A 33 -9.08 0.71 -13.55
C GLN A 33 -10.31 0.96 -14.44
N THR A 34 -10.18 0.83 -15.76
CA THR A 34 -11.31 0.94 -16.69
C THR A 34 -12.34 -0.15 -16.48
N MET A 35 -11.90 -1.41 -16.31
CA MET A 35 -12.83 -2.53 -16.08
C MET A 35 -13.60 -2.40 -14.75
N MET A 36 -13.01 -1.75 -13.76
CA MET A 36 -13.61 -1.53 -12.45
C MET A 36 -14.46 -0.27 -12.35
N ALA A 37 -14.59 0.53 -13.42
CA ALA A 37 -15.31 1.81 -13.37
C ALA A 37 -16.77 1.67 -12.89
N ASP A 38 -17.44 0.59 -13.28
CA ASP A 38 -18.84 0.30 -12.92
C ASP A 38 -18.97 -0.79 -11.84
N HIS A 39 -17.86 -1.18 -11.22
CA HIS A 39 -17.86 -2.18 -10.15
C HIS A 39 -17.72 -1.48 -8.80
N GLU A 40 -18.42 -2.00 -7.79
CA GLU A 40 -18.17 -1.58 -6.41
C GLU A 40 -16.74 -1.95 -6.01
N ILE A 41 -16.09 -1.02 -5.29
CA ILE A 41 -14.76 -1.26 -4.73
C ILE A 41 -14.91 -2.35 -3.66
N PRO A 42 -14.21 -3.50 -3.79
CA PRO A 42 -14.33 -4.55 -2.79
C PRO A 42 -13.92 -4.08 -1.40
N PRO A 43 -14.55 -4.61 -0.33
CA PRO A 43 -14.14 -4.35 1.04
C PRO A 43 -12.71 -4.82 1.29
N ILE A 44 -12.03 -4.17 2.24
CA ILE A 44 -10.66 -4.54 2.64
C ILE A 44 -10.64 -5.69 3.66
N GLU A 45 -11.77 -5.92 4.33
CA GLU A 45 -11.94 -6.98 5.33
C GLU A 45 -11.69 -8.36 4.73
N GLY A 46 -10.71 -9.07 5.28
CA GLY A 46 -10.32 -10.40 4.80
C GLY A 46 -9.45 -10.42 3.55
N ALA A 47 -9.09 -9.25 3.00
CA ALA A 47 -8.19 -9.18 1.86
C ALA A 47 -6.77 -9.65 2.23
N THR A 48 -6.18 -10.50 1.39
CA THR A 48 -4.78 -10.90 1.51
C THR A 48 -3.89 -9.84 0.88
N PHE A 49 -2.92 -9.32 1.63
CA PHE A 49 -1.95 -8.35 1.11
C PHE A 49 -0.55 -8.60 1.66
N THR A 50 0.46 -8.25 0.85
CA THR A 50 1.85 -8.23 1.29
C THR A 50 2.17 -6.86 1.86
N PRO A 51 2.51 -6.73 3.15
CA PRO A 51 2.76 -5.43 3.76
C PRO A 51 4.01 -4.78 3.17
N VAL A 52 3.88 -3.52 2.77
CA VAL A 52 5.03 -2.70 2.36
C VAL A 52 5.70 -2.16 3.61
N THR A 53 6.99 -2.48 3.78
CA THR A 53 7.81 -1.98 4.89
C THR A 53 8.97 -1.14 4.37
N ARG A 54 9.43 -0.18 5.18
CA ARG A 54 10.56 0.72 4.85
C ARG A 54 10.42 1.47 3.52
N THR A 55 9.20 1.85 3.16
CA THR A 55 8.93 2.66 1.97
C THR A 55 9.10 4.16 2.23
N ARG A 56 9.40 4.90 1.17
CA ARG A 56 9.31 6.37 1.16
C ARG A 56 7.84 6.76 1.02
N TRP A 57 7.37 7.65 1.87
CA TRP A 57 5.99 8.12 1.89
C TRP A 57 5.93 9.62 2.15
N ALA A 58 4.83 10.24 1.76
CA ALA A 58 4.52 11.64 2.01
C ALA A 58 3.01 11.80 2.25
N VAL A 59 2.66 12.80 3.07
CA VAL A 59 1.28 13.29 3.22
C VAL A 59 1.26 14.75 2.81
N GLN A 60 0.28 15.11 1.97
CA GLN A 60 0.11 16.47 1.46
C GLN A 60 -1.37 16.85 1.48
N PRO A 61 -1.72 18.14 1.63
CA PRO A 61 -3.08 18.61 1.44
C PRO A 61 -3.60 18.27 0.04
N GLU A 62 -4.84 17.80 -0.06
CA GLU A 62 -5.53 17.60 -1.34
C GLU A 62 -6.58 18.71 -1.52
N ALA A 63 -6.40 19.56 -2.53
CA ALA A 63 -7.14 20.80 -2.66
C ALA A 63 -8.57 20.65 -3.21
N ARG A 64 -8.92 19.50 -3.81
CA ARG A 64 -10.24 19.29 -4.41
C ARG A 64 -11.26 18.77 -3.40
N THR A 65 -10.81 18.03 -2.40
CA THR A 65 -11.66 17.40 -1.40
C THR A 65 -11.44 17.95 0.01
N ASP A 66 -10.63 19.00 0.16
CA ASP A 66 -10.08 19.47 1.44
C ASP A 66 -9.46 18.32 2.28
N GLY A 67 -9.00 17.28 1.58
CA GLY A 67 -8.58 16.02 2.17
C GLY A 67 -7.07 15.95 2.34
N SER A 68 -6.58 14.73 2.49
CA SER A 68 -5.15 14.45 2.56
C SER A 68 -4.77 13.40 1.53
N LEU A 69 -3.79 13.69 0.69
CA LEU A 69 -3.14 12.70 -0.15
C LEU A 69 -2.06 12.00 0.66
N LEU A 70 -2.24 10.70 0.92
CA LEU A 70 -1.18 9.81 1.37
C LEU A 70 -0.58 9.10 0.15
N ALA A 71 0.70 9.33 -0.13
CA ALA A 71 1.41 8.69 -1.23
C ALA A 71 2.63 7.92 -0.71
N PHE A 72 2.94 6.77 -1.32
CA PHE A 72 4.10 5.95 -0.99
C PHE A 72 4.65 5.17 -2.18
N GLN A 73 5.89 4.70 -2.07
CA GLN A 73 6.53 3.85 -3.09
C GLN A 73 6.20 2.37 -2.85
N HIS A 74 5.34 1.78 -3.68
CA HIS A 74 5.05 0.35 -3.63
C HIS A 74 6.11 -0.44 -4.43
N PRO A 75 6.76 -1.46 -3.85
CA PRO A 75 7.86 -2.18 -4.53
C PRO A 75 7.40 -2.89 -5.81
N ALA A 76 6.15 -3.35 -5.87
CA ALA A 76 5.60 -4.02 -7.04
C ALA A 76 4.87 -3.09 -8.03
N TYR A 77 4.47 -1.88 -7.63
CA TYR A 77 3.57 -1.03 -8.44
C TYR A 77 4.10 0.39 -8.69
N GLY A 78 5.25 0.74 -8.12
CA GLY A 78 5.75 2.12 -8.15
C GLY A 78 4.95 3.04 -7.23
N PRO A 79 4.84 4.34 -7.56
CA PRO A 79 4.13 5.31 -6.73
C PRO A 79 2.62 5.00 -6.63
N VAL A 80 2.11 4.87 -5.41
CA VAL A 80 0.68 4.67 -5.12
C VAL A 80 0.19 5.78 -4.21
N GLY A 81 -0.95 6.38 -4.56
CA GLY A 81 -1.58 7.47 -3.82
C GLY A 81 -3.01 7.15 -3.44
N LEU A 82 -3.40 7.53 -2.23
CA LEU A 82 -4.76 7.47 -1.71
C LEU A 82 -5.16 8.85 -1.21
N VAL A 83 -6.29 9.36 -1.72
CA VAL A 83 -6.93 10.55 -1.15
C VAL A 83 -7.83 10.11 -0.02
N LEU A 84 -7.56 10.64 1.18
CA LEU A 84 -8.39 10.49 2.35
C LEU A 84 -9.30 11.72 2.42
N ALA A 85 -10.62 11.51 2.43
CA ALA A 85 -11.56 12.56 2.78
C ALA A 85 -11.29 13.04 4.22
N PRO A 86 -11.74 14.26 4.60
CA PRO A 86 -11.48 14.81 5.93
C PRO A 86 -11.82 13.85 7.08
N GLN A 87 -12.98 13.21 7.03
CA GLN A 87 -13.40 12.24 8.06
C GLN A 87 -12.48 11.00 8.14
N ASP A 88 -11.92 10.56 7.02
CA ASP A 88 -11.06 9.38 6.95
C ASP A 88 -9.65 9.73 7.44
N ALA A 89 -9.18 10.95 7.16
CA ALA A 89 -7.93 11.48 7.69
C ALA A 89 -8.01 11.58 9.23
N ASP A 90 -9.11 12.10 9.77
CA ASP A 90 -9.36 12.17 11.22
C ASP A 90 -9.39 10.77 11.85
N ARG A 91 -10.09 9.83 11.21
CA ARG A 91 -10.18 8.44 11.67
C ARG A 91 -8.80 7.78 11.69
N LEU A 92 -8.01 7.98 10.63
CA LEU A 92 -6.64 7.48 10.55
C LEU A 92 -5.76 8.08 11.66
N GLY A 93 -5.83 9.39 11.87
CA GLY A 93 -5.09 10.08 12.93
C GLY A 93 -5.37 9.52 14.32
N LYS A 94 -6.65 9.31 14.66
CA LYS A 94 -7.08 8.71 15.94
C LYS A 94 -6.55 7.28 16.11
N ALA A 95 -6.61 6.46 15.06
CA ALA A 95 -6.10 5.09 15.10
C ALA A 95 -4.58 5.05 15.33
N LEU A 96 -3.82 5.94 14.67
CA LEU A 96 -2.38 6.04 14.85
C LEU A 96 -2.00 6.51 16.26
N GLN A 97 -2.73 7.46 16.83
CA GLN A 97 -2.54 7.91 18.21
C GLN A 97 -2.77 6.77 19.20
N LEU A 98 -3.83 5.97 19.01
CA LEU A 98 -4.10 4.81 19.83
C LEU A 98 -2.95 3.78 19.79
N HIS A 99 -2.45 3.46 18.59
CA HIS A 99 -1.31 2.56 18.42
C HIS A 99 -0.03 3.10 19.07
N GLU A 100 0.18 4.41 19.05
CA GLU A 100 1.30 5.03 19.76
C GLU A 100 1.17 4.86 21.27
N GLN A 101 -0.01 5.14 21.83
CA GLN A 101 -0.27 4.98 23.25
C GLN A 101 -0.03 3.54 23.71
N MET A 102 -0.56 2.55 22.97
CA MET A 102 -0.34 1.13 23.27
C MET A 102 1.14 0.75 23.29
N ARG A 103 1.94 1.25 22.33
CA ARG A 103 3.40 1.01 22.31
C ARG A 103 4.11 1.64 23.51
N ARG A 104 3.68 2.84 23.94
CA ARG A 104 4.23 3.50 25.14
C ARG A 104 3.91 2.71 26.41
N ASP A 105 2.67 2.26 26.56
CA ASP A 105 2.23 1.48 27.72
C ASP A 105 2.95 0.13 27.81
N GLN A 106 3.14 -0.56 26.68
CA GLN A 106 3.93 -1.78 26.61
C GLN A 106 5.39 -1.56 27.03
N LYS A 107 6.02 -0.44 26.62
CA LYS A 107 7.38 -0.11 27.06
C LYS A 107 7.44 0.18 28.55
N ALA A 108 6.48 0.94 29.09
CA ALA A 108 6.40 1.25 30.52
C ALA A 108 6.19 -0.01 31.37
N SER A 109 5.39 -0.97 30.90
CA SER A 109 5.20 -2.26 31.55
C SER A 109 6.47 -3.11 31.55
N ARG A 110 7.19 -3.17 30.41
CA ARG A 110 8.46 -3.93 30.31
C ARG A 110 9.58 -3.33 31.16
N GLY A 111 9.64 -2.01 31.31
CA GLY A 111 10.62 -1.33 32.16
C GLY A 111 10.42 -1.51 33.66
N LYS A 112 9.24 -1.97 34.11
CA LYS A 112 8.94 -2.27 35.53
C LYS A 112 9.29 -3.71 35.94
N LEU A 113 9.63 -4.57 34.99
CA LEU A 113 9.96 -5.99 35.19
C LEU A 113 11.48 -6.26 35.25
N ASN A 114 12.30 -5.20 35.15
CA ASN A 114 13.76 -5.26 35.27
C ASN A 114 14.23 -4.53 36.52
#